data_AF-S9TZH9-F1
#
_entry.id   AF-S9TZH9-F1
#
_cell.length_a   1.000
_cell.length_b   1.000
_cell.length_c   1.000
_cell.angle_alpha   90.00
_cell.angle_beta   90.00
_cell.angle_gamma   90.00
#
_symmetry.space_group_name_H-M   'P 1'
#
loop_
_entity.id
_entity.type
_entity.pdbx_description
1 polymer ?
#
loop_
_entity_poly.entity_id
_entity_poly.type
_entity_poly.pdbx_seq_one_letter_code
_entity_poly.pdbx_strand_id
1 'polypeptide(L)'
;MESPNGQHMFYWGTFLLQWVVAFVASLFPLLPMWLRSLVVHSHGHAVEEDLRGLLASQMHRKLLLNVFFMSMDEFRMVVRPDVPLLRSQQEKMVLYYVKTDGWVPLPFAEEIKKCCPRLRAWILEDDVAVPHAWCLQHTDAVVKTIASYL
;
A
#
# COMPACT_ATOMS: atom_id res chain seq x y z
N MET A 1 -0.74 9.54 -17.33
CA MET A 1 -1.68 9.47 -16.20
C MET A 1 -0.85 9.56 -14.93
N GLU A 2 -0.83 10.76 -14.35
CA GLU A 2 -0.18 11.08 -13.07
C GLU A 2 -0.95 10.34 -11.96
N SER A 3 -0.28 9.63 -11.03
CA SER A 3 -1.01 9.15 -9.84
C SER A 3 -1.02 10.26 -8.83
N PRO A 4 -2.21 10.67 -8.40
CA PRO A 4 -2.39 11.88 -7.65
C PRO A 4 -2.84 11.55 -6.22
N ASN A 5 -2.37 10.43 -5.65
CA ASN A 5 -2.88 9.92 -4.37
C ASN A 5 -2.75 10.97 -3.24
N GLY A 6 -1.75 11.87 -3.31
CA GLY A 6 -1.59 12.98 -2.35
C GLY A 6 -2.04 14.36 -2.85
N GLN A 7 -1.95 14.68 -4.15
CA GLN A 7 -2.10 16.07 -4.62
C GLN A 7 -3.55 16.47 -4.93
N HIS A 8 -4.37 15.56 -5.47
CA HIS A 8 -5.77 15.87 -5.79
C HIS A 8 -6.75 15.48 -4.67
N MET A 9 -6.35 14.56 -3.79
CA MET A 9 -7.18 14.13 -2.66
C MET A 9 -7.14 15.12 -1.47
N PHE A 10 -6.62 16.33 -1.63
CA PHE A 10 -6.27 17.21 -0.50
C PHE A 10 -7.04 18.53 -0.44
N TYR A 11 -7.90 18.83 -1.42
CA TYR A 11 -8.72 20.03 -1.37
C TYR A 11 -9.94 19.78 -0.48
N TRP A 12 -9.99 20.48 0.67
CA TRP A 12 -11.06 20.72 1.67
C TRP A 12 -12.30 19.78 1.72
N GLY A 13 -12.93 19.45 0.59
CA GLY A 13 -13.98 18.42 0.49
C GLY A 13 -13.52 17.01 0.84
N THR A 14 -12.24 16.69 0.71
CA THR A 14 -11.71 15.35 1.06
C THR A 14 -11.49 15.15 2.55
N PHE A 15 -11.25 16.21 3.33
CA PHE A 15 -11.13 16.08 4.79
C PHE A 15 -12.46 15.64 5.41
N LEU A 16 -13.56 16.31 5.04
CA LEU A 16 -14.90 15.91 5.47
C LEU A 16 -15.23 14.50 4.99
N LEU A 17 -14.91 14.17 3.74
CA LEU A 17 -15.12 12.83 3.20
C LEU A 17 -14.31 11.77 3.96
N GLN A 18 -13.04 12.04 4.29
CA GLN A 18 -12.19 11.16 5.08
C GLN A 18 -12.76 10.93 6.48
N TRP A 19 -13.25 11.98 7.16
CA TRP A 19 -13.93 11.83 8.45
C TRP A 19 -15.24 11.06 8.34
N VAL A 20 -16.02 11.30 7.28
CA VAL A 20 -17.27 10.55 7.03
C VAL A 20 -16.95 9.08 6.78
N VAL A 21 -15.96 8.77 5.95
CA VAL A 21 -15.51 7.40 5.70
C VAL A 21 -15.00 6.74 6.99
N ALA A 22 -14.14 7.43 7.74
CA ALA A 22 -13.63 6.94 9.02
C ALA A 22 -14.76 6.71 10.02
N PHE A 23 -15.74 7.61 10.09
CA PHE A 23 -16.91 7.48 10.95
C PHE A 23 -17.78 6.29 10.52
N VAL A 24 -18.16 6.20 9.25
CA VAL A 24 -18.97 5.09 8.71
C VAL A 24 -18.26 3.75 8.93
N ALA A 25 -16.97 3.68 8.63
CA ALA A 25 -16.18 2.49 8.86
C ALA A 25 -16.06 2.16 10.36
N SER A 26 -16.01 3.17 11.24
CA SER A 26 -16.03 2.96 12.69
C SER A 26 -17.34 2.35 13.22
N LEU A 27 -18.40 2.35 12.42
CA LEU A 27 -19.66 1.66 12.71
C LEU A 27 -19.62 0.17 12.31
N PHE A 28 -18.67 -0.26 11.47
CA PHE A 28 -18.53 -1.67 11.07
C PHE A 28 -18.47 -2.65 12.27
N PRO A 29 -17.75 -2.35 13.36
CA PRO A 29 -17.74 -3.17 14.57
C PRO A 29 -19.04 -3.17 15.39
N LEU A 30 -20.06 -2.42 14.98
CA LEU A 30 -21.40 -2.51 15.55
C LEU A 30 -22.28 -3.54 14.82
N LEU A 31 -21.87 -3.97 13.62
CA LEU A 31 -22.61 -4.96 12.85
C LEU A 31 -22.60 -6.33 13.56
N PRO A 32 -23.66 -7.15 13.43
CA PRO A 32 -23.63 -8.56 13.81
C PRO A 32 -22.46 -9.33 13.19
N MET A 33 -21.98 -10.38 13.88
CA MET A 33 -20.80 -11.16 13.45
C MET A 33 -20.95 -11.77 12.05
N TRP A 34 -22.16 -12.22 11.71
CA TRP A 34 -22.44 -12.80 10.39
C TRP A 34 -22.29 -11.77 9.26
N LEU A 35 -22.69 -10.51 9.49
CA LEU A 35 -22.53 -9.42 8.51
C LEU A 35 -21.06 -9.04 8.34
N ARG A 36 -20.30 -8.97 9.43
CA ARG A 36 -18.85 -8.71 9.35
C ARG A 36 -18.14 -9.80 8.58
N SER A 37 -18.48 -11.05 8.88
CA SER A 37 -17.92 -12.21 8.20
C SER A 37 -18.27 -12.18 6.71
N LEU A 38 -19.52 -11.88 6.34
CA LEU A 38 -19.91 -11.77 4.94
C LEU A 38 -19.12 -10.69 4.19
N VAL A 39 -18.91 -9.52 4.80
CA VAL A 39 -18.11 -8.44 4.20
C VAL A 39 -16.64 -8.87 4.04
N VAL A 40 -16.05 -9.47 5.07
CA VAL A 40 -14.64 -9.92 5.02
C VAL A 40 -14.47 -11.07 4.04
N HIS A 41 -15.40 -12.02 3.97
CA HIS A 41 -15.33 -13.15 3.04
C HIS A 41 -15.55 -12.74 1.58
N SER A 42 -16.38 -11.73 1.31
CA SER A 42 -16.63 -11.22 -0.04
C SER A 42 -15.50 -10.35 -0.60
N HIS A 43 -14.76 -9.64 0.25
CA HIS A 43 -13.69 -8.72 -0.18
C HIS A 43 -12.28 -9.25 0.13
N GLY A 44 -12.15 -10.24 1.01
CA GLY A 44 -10.89 -10.80 1.47
C GLY A 44 -10.42 -12.03 0.71
N HIS A 45 -10.87 -12.28 -0.52
CA HIS A 45 -10.56 -13.51 -1.28
C HIS A 45 -9.05 -13.80 -1.44
N ALA A 46 -8.20 -12.78 -1.35
CA ALA A 46 -6.74 -12.89 -1.40
C ALA A 46 -6.08 -13.22 -0.05
N VAL A 47 -6.83 -13.15 1.05
CA VAL A 47 -6.38 -13.38 2.43
C VAL A 47 -6.70 -14.83 2.83
N GLU A 48 -5.83 -15.49 3.59
CA GLU A 48 -6.07 -16.84 4.11
C GLU A 48 -7.36 -16.92 4.97
N GLU A 49 -8.07 -18.05 4.92
CA GLU A 49 -9.38 -18.21 5.56
C GLU A 49 -9.33 -17.99 7.08
N ASP A 50 -8.30 -18.51 7.75
CA ASP A 50 -8.08 -18.29 9.17
C ASP A 50 -7.89 -16.81 9.51
N LEU A 51 -7.18 -16.08 8.64
CA LEU A 51 -6.95 -14.65 8.81
C LEU A 51 -8.23 -13.84 8.55
N ARG A 52 -9.14 -14.30 7.68
CA ARG A 52 -10.46 -13.68 7.48
C ARG A 52 -11.33 -13.79 8.74
N GLY A 53 -11.34 -14.96 9.39
CA GLY A 53 -12.06 -15.16 10.65
C GLY A 53 -11.53 -14.26 11.78
N LEU A 54 -10.20 -14.12 11.84
CA LEU A 54 -9.56 -13.18 12.77
C LEU A 54 -9.90 -11.72 12.45
N LEU A 55 -9.87 -11.31 11.19
CA LEU A 55 -10.25 -9.95 10.79
C LEU A 55 -11.70 -9.64 11.18
N ALA A 56 -12.63 -10.54 10.88
CA ALA A 56 -14.04 -10.34 11.22
C ALA A 56 -14.25 -10.18 12.74
N SER A 57 -13.56 -10.99 13.55
CA SER A 57 -13.70 -11.01 15.03
C SER A 57 -12.93 -9.91 15.76
N GLN A 58 -11.75 -9.52 15.28
CA GLN A 58 -10.85 -8.58 15.96
C GLN A 58 -11.01 -7.13 15.50
N MET A 59 -11.71 -6.88 14.39
CA MET A 59 -12.04 -5.51 13.96
C MET A 59 -12.92 -4.81 15.00
N HIS A 60 -12.33 -3.83 15.68
CA HIS A 60 -13.00 -2.98 16.65
C HIS A 60 -12.80 -1.50 16.32
N ARG A 61 -13.64 -0.65 16.91
CA ARG A 61 -13.74 0.78 16.52
C ARG A 61 -12.40 1.51 16.58
N LYS A 62 -11.63 1.27 17.64
CA LYS A 62 -10.33 1.92 17.87
C LYS A 62 -9.31 1.53 16.81
N LEU A 63 -9.23 0.25 16.43
CA LEU A 63 -8.36 -0.20 15.35
C LEU A 63 -8.67 0.52 14.04
N LEU A 64 -9.95 0.63 13.67
CA LEU A 64 -10.32 1.31 12.43
C LEU A 64 -10.01 2.79 12.47
N LEU A 65 -10.37 3.48 13.56
CA LEU A 65 -10.03 4.90 13.72
C LEU A 65 -8.52 5.14 13.66
N ASN A 66 -7.71 4.26 14.26
CA ASN A 66 -6.26 4.36 14.19
C ASN A 66 -5.74 4.17 12.75
N VAL A 67 -6.26 3.18 12.02
CA VAL A 67 -5.89 2.96 10.61
C VAL A 67 -6.23 4.18 9.77
N PHE A 68 -7.46 4.69 9.86
CA PHE A 68 -7.85 5.89 9.10
C PHE A 68 -7.05 7.12 9.50
N PHE A 69 -6.76 7.30 10.80
CA PHE A 69 -5.93 8.41 11.27
C PHE A 69 -4.52 8.34 10.69
N MET A 70 -3.87 7.17 10.73
CA MET A 70 -2.54 6.97 10.13
C MET A 70 -2.57 7.24 8.62
N SER A 71 -3.57 6.73 7.90
CA SER A 71 -3.71 6.99 6.47
C SER A 71 -3.91 8.49 6.17
N MET A 72 -4.75 9.18 6.96
CA MET A 72 -4.94 10.63 6.82
C MET A 72 -3.64 11.40 7.08
N ASP A 73 -2.86 10.99 8.07
CA ASP A 73 -1.59 11.63 8.40
C ASP A 73 -0.54 11.39 7.31
N GLU A 74 -0.46 10.18 6.77
CA GLU A 74 0.39 9.85 5.63
C GLU A 74 0.05 10.69 4.40
N PHE A 75 -1.23 10.83 4.06
CA PHE A 75 -1.68 11.69 2.95
C PHE A 75 -1.33 13.17 3.16
N ARG A 76 -1.12 13.62 4.40
CA ARG A 76 -0.75 15.01 4.74
C ARG A 76 0.74 15.24 4.72
N MET A 77 1.50 14.30 5.26
CA MET A 77 2.94 14.46 5.43
C MET A 77 3.72 13.99 4.19
N VAL A 78 3.26 12.94 3.53
CA VAL A 78 3.98 12.27 2.43
C VAL A 78 3.37 12.65 1.08
N VAL A 79 3.38 13.95 0.78
CA VAL A 79 2.82 14.47 -0.48
C VAL A 79 3.81 14.34 -1.65
N ARG A 80 5.10 14.41 -1.35
CA ARG A 80 6.18 14.36 -2.34
C ARG A 80 7.36 13.52 -1.83
N PRO A 81 8.08 12.82 -2.73
CA PRO A 81 9.30 12.13 -2.35
C PRO A 81 10.36 13.10 -1.80
N ASP A 82 11.04 12.72 -0.73
CA ASP A 82 12.22 13.44 -0.22
C ASP A 82 13.44 13.14 -1.11
N VAL A 83 13.51 13.83 -2.25
CA VAL A 83 14.56 13.64 -3.25
C VAL A 83 15.97 13.82 -2.67
N PRO A 84 16.28 14.83 -1.82
CA PRO A 84 17.57 14.94 -1.17
C PRO A 84 17.97 13.69 -0.38
N LEU A 85 17.07 13.15 0.45
CA LEU A 85 17.32 11.94 1.22
C LEU A 85 17.56 10.74 0.30
N LEU A 86 16.68 10.52 -0.67
CA LEU A 86 16.77 9.40 -1.61
C LEU A 86 18.09 9.44 -2.40
N ARG A 87 18.48 10.63 -2.89
CA ARG A 87 19.76 10.81 -3.59
C ARG A 87 20.97 10.55 -2.72
N SER A 88 20.90 10.86 -1.42
CA SER A 88 22.02 10.61 -0.50
C SER A 88 22.30 9.12 -0.28
N GLN A 89 21.29 8.26 -0.45
CA GLN A 89 21.40 6.80 -0.24
C GLN A 89 21.21 5.98 -1.53
N GLN A 90 21.11 6.60 -2.69
CA GLN A 90 20.73 5.94 -3.96
C GLN A 90 21.57 4.68 -4.27
N GLU A 91 22.88 4.70 -4.01
CA GLU A 91 23.79 3.58 -4.29
C GLU A 91 23.57 2.36 -3.36
N LYS A 92 22.76 2.50 -2.31
CA LYS A 92 22.35 1.41 -1.41
C LYS A 92 20.95 0.89 -1.72
N MET A 93 20.20 1.58 -2.56
CA MET A 93 18.80 1.26 -2.84
C MET A 93 18.68 0.28 -4.00
N VAL A 94 17.93 -0.79 -3.77
CA VAL A 94 17.42 -1.70 -4.80
C VAL A 94 15.92 -1.45 -4.94
N LEU A 95 15.48 -1.09 -6.14
CA LEU A 95 14.05 -0.94 -6.43
C LEU A 95 13.57 -2.17 -7.20
N TYR A 96 12.65 -2.91 -6.59
CA TYR A 96 11.96 -4.05 -7.19
C TYR A 96 10.50 -3.65 -7.42
N TYR A 97 10.06 -3.69 -8.67
CA TYR A 97 8.72 -3.28 -9.09
C TYR A 97 8.07 -4.35 -9.94
N VAL A 98 6.79 -4.61 -9.71
CA VAL A 98 5.98 -5.45 -10.59
C VAL A 98 5.31 -4.59 -11.64
N LYS A 99 5.44 -4.97 -12.91
CA LYS A 99 4.93 -4.16 -14.02
C LYS A 99 3.41 -4.11 -14.09
N THR A 100 2.75 -5.18 -13.66
CA THR A 100 1.29 -5.30 -13.60
C THR A 100 0.72 -4.92 -12.24
N ASP A 101 1.49 -4.20 -11.41
CA ASP A 101 1.04 -3.70 -10.12
C ASP A 101 -0.09 -2.68 -10.30
N GLY A 102 -1.29 -3.05 -9.82
CA GLY A 102 -2.47 -2.19 -9.83
C GLY A 102 -2.51 -1.15 -8.69
N TRP A 103 -1.61 -1.24 -7.71
CA TRP A 103 -1.56 -0.39 -6.53
C TRP A 103 -0.54 0.72 -6.69
N VAL A 104 0.64 0.42 -7.22
CA VAL A 104 1.68 1.42 -7.51
C VAL A 104 1.99 1.40 -9.00
N PRO A 105 1.35 2.28 -9.79
CA PRO A 105 1.58 2.30 -11.23
C PRO A 105 3.03 2.63 -11.59
N LEU A 106 3.52 1.99 -12.65
CA LEU A 106 4.91 2.11 -13.14
C LEU A 106 5.45 3.55 -13.25
N PRO A 107 4.65 4.58 -13.63
CA PRO A 107 5.15 5.96 -13.67
C PRO A 107 5.77 6.50 -12.37
N PHE A 108 5.31 6.11 -11.17
CA PHE A 108 5.94 6.58 -9.90
C PHE A 108 7.30 5.95 -9.71
N ALA A 109 7.39 4.67 -10.06
CA ALA A 109 8.63 3.93 -10.02
C ALA A 109 9.67 4.60 -10.95
N GLU A 110 9.25 4.96 -12.17
CA GLU A 110 10.09 5.69 -13.12
C GLU A 110 10.49 7.09 -12.64
N GLU A 111 9.61 7.80 -11.93
CA GLU A 111 9.93 9.08 -11.31
C GLU A 111 11.08 8.94 -10.30
N ILE A 112 11.01 7.94 -9.41
CA ILE A 112 12.08 7.68 -8.45
C ILE A 112 13.39 7.33 -9.17
N LYS A 113 13.34 6.52 -10.24
CA LYS A 113 14.51 6.20 -11.06
C LYS A 113 15.13 7.44 -11.71
N LYS A 114 14.31 8.38 -12.21
CA LYS A 114 14.79 9.66 -12.75
C LYS A 114 15.43 10.54 -11.67
N CYS A 115 14.85 10.54 -10.46
CA CYS A 115 15.39 11.28 -9.32
C CYS A 115 16.72 10.68 -8.80
N CYS A 116 16.87 9.36 -8.89
CA CYS A 116 18.00 8.60 -8.37
C CYS A 116 18.66 7.77 -9.49
N PRO A 117 19.52 8.38 -10.34
CA PRO A 117 20.10 7.67 -11.47
C PRO A 117 21.18 6.65 -11.08
N ARG A 118 21.75 6.74 -9.87
CA ARG A 118 22.80 5.81 -9.38
C ARG A 118 22.23 4.78 -8.40
N LEU A 119 21.01 4.31 -8.65
CA LEU A 119 20.45 3.18 -7.89
C LEU A 119 21.37 1.97 -8.02
N ARG A 120 21.48 1.18 -6.95
CA ARG A 120 22.24 -0.06 -6.98
C ARG A 120 21.68 -1.03 -8.01
N ALA A 121 20.37 -1.21 -7.98
CA ALA A 121 19.66 -2.03 -8.94
C ALA A 121 18.23 -1.52 -9.14
N TRP A 122 17.75 -1.74 -10.35
CA TRP A 122 16.38 -1.48 -10.78
C TRP A 122 15.86 -2.75 -11.45
N ILE A 123 14.91 -3.42 -10.79
CA ILE A 123 14.38 -4.69 -11.23
C ILE A 123 12.89 -4.48 -11.53
N LEU A 124 12.52 -4.84 -12.76
CA LEU A 124 11.13 -4.84 -13.20
C LEU A 124 10.69 -6.29 -13.39
N GLU A 125 9.77 -6.74 -12.55
CA GLU A 125 9.15 -8.05 -12.62
C GLU A 125 8.03 -8.02 -13.66
N ASP A 126 8.14 -8.91 -14.65
CA ASP A 126 7.17 -9.05 -15.74
C ASP A 126 6.16 -10.18 -15.46
N ASP A 127 6.40 -11.04 -14.45
CA ASP A 127 5.46 -12.09 -14.07
C ASP A 127 4.18 -11.52 -13.43
N VAL A 128 3.05 -11.73 -14.11
CA VAL A 128 1.72 -11.28 -13.70
C VAL A 128 1.22 -12.02 -12.45
N ALA A 129 1.78 -13.20 -12.14
CA ALA A 129 1.43 -13.95 -10.95
C ALA A 129 1.96 -13.30 -9.67
N VAL A 130 2.97 -12.43 -9.77
CA VAL A 130 3.56 -11.74 -8.61
C VAL A 130 2.64 -10.58 -8.19
N PRO A 131 2.05 -10.60 -6.99
CA PRO A 131 1.16 -9.54 -6.55
C PRO A 131 1.95 -8.32 -6.04
N HIS A 132 1.28 -7.18 -5.85
CA HIS A 132 1.84 -6.00 -5.17
C HIS A 132 2.49 -6.37 -3.82
N ALA A 133 1.76 -7.16 -3.01
CA ALA A 133 2.24 -7.69 -1.75
C ALA A 133 3.07 -8.96 -1.93
N TRP A 134 4.04 -8.95 -2.86
CA TRP A 134 4.92 -10.09 -3.17
C TRP A 134 5.66 -10.61 -1.93
N CYS A 135 5.93 -9.75 -0.95
CA CYS A 135 6.58 -10.09 0.31
C CYS A 135 5.79 -11.09 1.18
N LEU A 136 4.53 -11.38 0.84
CA LEU A 136 3.72 -12.36 1.57
C LEU A 136 3.86 -13.78 0.99
N GLN A 137 4.11 -13.93 -0.31
CA GLN A 137 3.99 -15.22 -1.02
C GLN A 137 5.13 -15.52 -1.99
N HIS A 138 5.92 -14.51 -2.38
CA HIS A 138 6.96 -14.60 -3.41
C HIS A 138 8.34 -14.16 -2.90
N THR A 139 8.51 -14.02 -1.58
CA THR A 139 9.73 -13.51 -0.93
C THR A 139 10.97 -14.26 -1.38
N ASP A 140 10.94 -15.59 -1.44
CA ASP A 140 12.12 -16.38 -1.81
C ASP A 140 12.60 -16.11 -3.24
N ALA A 141 11.67 -15.94 -4.18
CA ALA A 141 11.98 -15.61 -5.56
C ALA A 141 12.58 -14.21 -5.66
N VAL A 142 11.94 -13.22 -5.02
CA VAL A 142 12.40 -11.82 -5.03
C VAL A 142 13.76 -11.67 -4.35
N VAL A 143 13.97 -12.32 -3.20
CA VAL A 143 15.24 -12.28 -2.46
C VAL A 143 16.37 -12.89 -3.27
N LYS A 144 16.16 -14.04 -3.94
CA LYS A 144 17.18 -14.63 -4.82
C LYS A 144 17.55 -13.68 -5.96
N THR A 145 16.57 -13.03 -6.57
CA THR A 145 16.80 -12.04 -7.62
C THR A 145 17.60 -10.87 -7.09
N ILE A 146 17.19 -10.26 -5.97
CA ILE A 146 17.89 -9.12 -5.35
C ILE A 146 19.32 -9.49 -4.93
N ALA A 147 19.53 -10.68 -4.37
CA ALA A 147 20.85 -11.14 -3.90
C ALA A 147 21.90 -11.21 -5.02
N SER A 148 21.50 -11.43 -6.27
CA SER A 148 22.40 -11.39 -7.42
C SER A 148 22.99 -9.99 -7.73
N TYR A 149 22.42 -8.94 -7.13
CA TYR A 149 22.86 -7.55 -7.27
C TYR A 149 23.54 -7.00 -5.99
N LEU A 150 23.60 -7.79 -4.91
CA LEU A 150 24.25 -7.45 -3.64
C LEU A 150 25.72 -7.88 -3.60
#